data_AF-A0A1I5VI49-F1
#
_entry.id   AF-A0A1I5VI49-F1
#
_cell.length_a   1.000
_cell.length_b   1.000
_cell.length_c   1.000
_cell.angle_alpha   90.00
_cell.angle_beta   90.00
_cell.angle_gamma   90.00
#
_symmetry.space_group_name_H-M   'P 1'
#
loop_
_entity.id
_entity.type
_entity.pdbx_description
1 polymer ?
#
loop_
_entity_poly.entity_id
_entity_poly.type
_entity_poly.pdbx_seq_one_letter_code
_entity_poly.pdbx_strand_id
1 'polypeptide(L)'
;MKYKLTLREITESDINVECPFPPDNEFFQEYVAALAQDLEKVDVIASATPVGAAIIIEVQNDMSAHDFRQKTKPVIQIHWDKLRVTDLTLAG
;
A
#
# COMPACT_ATOMS: atom_id res chain seq x y z
N MET A 1 9.18 12.54 -7.84
CA MET A 1 7.82 12.20 -8.33
C MET A 1 7.02 11.61 -7.18
N LYS A 2 5.70 11.87 -7.11
CA LYS A 2 4.88 11.35 -6.01
C LYS A 2 3.74 10.48 -6.55
N TYR A 3 3.48 9.40 -5.84
CA TYR A 3 2.35 8.51 -6.07
C TYR A 3 1.41 8.54 -4.87
N LYS A 4 0.12 8.35 -5.14
CA LYS A 4 -0.89 8.09 -4.13
C LYS A 4 -1.37 6.66 -4.27
N LEU A 5 -1.09 5.84 -3.26
CA LEU A 5 -1.62 4.49 -3.13
C LEU A 5 -2.89 4.57 -2.26
N THR A 6 -4.06 4.31 -2.85
CA THR A 6 -5.33 4.33 -2.11
C THR A 6 -5.66 2.91 -1.63
N LEU A 7 -6.08 2.83 -0.38
CA LEU A 7 -6.32 1.60 0.36
C LEU A 7 -7.76 1.57 0.86
N ARG A 8 -8.26 0.36 1.14
CA ARG A 8 -9.52 0.16 1.86
C ARG A 8 -9.41 -1.04 2.80
N GLU A 9 -10.33 -1.09 3.75
CA GLU A 9 -10.58 -2.24 4.59
C GLU A 9 -10.95 -3.47 3.76
N ILE A 10 -10.59 -4.64 4.29
CA ILE A 10 -11.05 -5.92 3.77
C ILE A 10 -12.50 -6.13 4.22
N THR A 11 -13.31 -6.60 3.29
CA THR A 11 -14.72 -6.93 3.52
C THR A 11 -14.94 -8.42 3.30
N GLU A 12 -16.12 -8.96 3.63
CA GLU A 12 -16.43 -10.38 3.41
C GLU A 12 -16.24 -10.83 1.96
N SER A 13 -16.47 -9.92 1.00
CA SER A 13 -16.28 -10.16 -0.44
C SER A 13 -14.82 -10.38 -0.85
N ASP A 14 -13.86 -10.04 0.02
CA ASP A 14 -12.42 -10.18 -0.21
C ASP A 14 -11.84 -11.49 0.32
N ILE A 15 -12.64 -12.30 1.02
CA ILE A 15 -12.21 -13.55 1.63
C ILE A 15 -11.90 -14.58 0.53
N ASN A 16 -10.66 -15.08 0.56
CA ASN A 16 -10.17 -16.09 -0.38
C ASN A 16 -8.97 -16.83 0.22
N VAL A 17 -8.26 -17.64 -0.59
CA VAL A 17 -7.10 -18.42 -0.12
C VAL A 17 -5.94 -17.54 0.39
N GLU A 18 -5.81 -16.31 -0.11
CA GLU A 18 -4.79 -15.32 0.28
C GLU A 18 -5.26 -14.40 1.42
N CYS A 19 -6.56 -14.44 1.77
CA CYS A 19 -7.16 -13.69 2.86
C CYS A 19 -8.27 -14.54 3.51
N PRO A 20 -7.89 -15.58 4.28
CA PRO A 20 -8.85 -16.57 4.77
C PRO A 20 -9.79 -16.06 5.86
N PHE A 21 -9.41 -14.99 6.55
CA PHE A 21 -10.19 -14.37 7.62
C PHE A 21 -10.20 -12.85 7.45
N PRO A 22 -11.31 -12.17 7.77
CA PRO A 22 -11.31 -10.73 7.81
C PRO A 22 -10.35 -10.23 8.92
N PRO A 23 -9.50 -9.24 8.63
CA PRO A 23 -8.72 -8.58 9.66
C PRO A 23 -9.63 -7.77 10.58
N ASP A 24 -9.09 -7.41 11.74
CA ASP A 24 -9.81 -6.56 12.68
C ASP A 24 -9.75 -5.10 12.22
N ASN A 25 -10.89 -4.57 11.76
CA ASN A 25 -10.97 -3.28 11.08
C ASN A 25 -10.64 -2.08 11.99
N GLU A 26 -10.73 -2.25 13.31
CA GLU A 26 -10.32 -1.21 14.28
C GLU A 26 -8.85 -0.84 14.12
N PHE A 27 -8.03 -1.76 13.60
CA PHE A 27 -6.60 -1.58 13.35
C PHE A 27 -6.29 -1.11 11.92
N PHE A 28 -7.28 -0.70 11.12
CA PHE A 28 -7.08 -0.31 9.73
C PHE A 28 -5.96 0.73 9.56
N GLN A 29 -5.95 1.77 10.39
CA GLN A 29 -4.91 2.81 10.34
C GLN A 29 -3.53 2.29 10.75
N GLU A 30 -3.45 1.31 11.64
CA GLU A 30 -2.20 0.68 12.03
C GLU A 30 -1.64 -0.17 10.90
N TYR A 31 -2.50 -0.89 10.17
CA TYR A 31 -2.09 -1.62 8.96
C TYR A 31 -1.58 -0.67 7.86
N VAL A 32 -2.27 0.46 7.65
CA VAL A 32 -1.83 1.49 6.69
C VAL A 32 -0.45 2.04 7.07
N ALA A 33 -0.24 2.33 8.36
CA ALA A 33 1.06 2.80 8.87
C ALA A 33 2.16 1.73 8.72
N ALA A 34 1.84 0.45 9.00
CA ALA A 34 2.79 -0.66 8.83
C ALA A 34 3.20 -0.83 7.36
N LEU A 35 2.24 -0.76 6.42
CA LEU A 35 2.54 -0.80 4.99
C LEU A 35 3.41 0.39 4.57
N ALA A 36 3.16 1.60 5.09
CA ALA A 36 4.00 2.76 4.81
C ALA A 36 5.45 2.55 5.28
N GLN A 37 5.64 2.06 6.51
CA GLN A 37 6.97 1.75 7.05
C GLN A 37 7.71 0.67 6.24
N ASP A 38 6.99 -0.34 5.76
CA ASP A 38 7.60 -1.37 4.92
C ASP A 38 7.95 -0.87 3.51
N LEU A 39 7.13 0.03 2.96
CA LEU A 39 7.43 0.68 1.67
C LEU A 39 8.70 1.55 1.74
N GLU A 40 9.00 2.18 2.88
CA GLU A 40 10.25 2.93 3.05
C GLU A 40 11.51 2.06 2.99
N LYS A 41 11.37 0.73 3.15
CA LYS A 41 12.48 -0.22 2.99
C LYS A 41 12.80 -0.54 1.53
N VAL A 42 11.96 -0.10 0.59
CA VAL A 42 12.17 -0.29 -0.85
C VAL A 42 13.17 0.76 -1.34
N ASP A 43 14.25 0.30 -1.96
CA ASP A 43 15.42 1.08 -2.40
C ASP A 43 15.10 2.36 -3.20
N VAL A 44 14.01 2.35 -3.96
CA VAL A 44 13.61 3.45 -4.85
C VAL A 44 12.65 4.45 -4.21
N ILE A 45 12.17 4.17 -3.00
CA ILE A 45 11.27 5.04 -2.25
C ILE A 45 12.10 6.00 -1.40
N ALA A 46 11.79 7.29 -1.51
CA ALA A 46 12.40 8.35 -0.70
C ALA A 46 11.66 8.51 0.63
N SER A 47 10.31 8.42 0.60
CA SER A 47 9.46 8.48 1.78
C SER A 47 8.09 7.87 1.50
N ALA A 48 7.41 7.36 2.53
CA ALA A 48 6.03 6.91 2.44
C ALA A 48 5.22 7.43 3.63
N THR A 49 4.32 8.37 3.38
CA THR A 49 3.53 9.04 4.42
C THR A 49 2.08 8.58 4.38
N PRO A 50 1.55 7.97 5.45
CA PRO A 50 0.13 7.62 5.53
C PRO A 50 -0.74 8.88 5.68
N VAL A 51 -1.83 8.94 4.91
CA VAL A 51 -2.82 10.02 4.91
C VAL A 51 -4.21 9.39 4.86
N GLY A 52 -4.76 9.05 6.02
CA GLY A 52 -6.05 8.37 6.16
C GLY A 52 -6.05 7.00 5.48
N ALA A 53 -6.89 6.80 4.47
CA ALA A 53 -6.98 5.56 3.70
C ALA A 53 -6.02 5.54 2.48
N ALA A 54 -4.95 6.33 2.50
CA ALA A 54 -3.97 6.38 1.43
C ALA A 54 -2.54 6.52 1.96
N ILE A 55 -1.57 6.22 1.10
CA ILE A 55 -0.15 6.46 1.36
C ILE A 55 0.37 7.34 0.22
N ILE A 56 0.98 8.47 0.58
CA ILE A 56 1.71 9.33 -0.35
C ILE A 56 3.16 8.86 -0.39
N ILE A 57 3.61 8.43 -1.55
CA ILE A 57 4.90 7.78 -1.75
C ILE A 57 5.74 8.66 -2.65
N GLU A 58 6.85 9.17 -2.13
CA GLU A 58 7.83 9.91 -2.91
C GLU A 58 8.91 8.94 -3.39
N VAL A 59 9.24 9.00 -4.68
CA VAL A 59 10.30 8.16 -5.28
C VAL A 59 11.54 8.98 -5.59
N GLN A 60 12.71 8.38 -5.39
CA GLN A 60 14.01 9.06 -5.52
C GLN A 60 14.38 9.45 -6.95
N ASN A 61 13.86 8.73 -7.95
CA ASN A 61 14.13 8.95 -9.38
C ASN A 61 12.81 9.00 -10.17
N ASP A 62 12.85 9.57 -11.37
CA ASP A 62 11.75 9.42 -12.32
C ASP A 62 11.57 7.93 -12.65
N MET A 63 10.44 7.40 -12.22
CA MET A 63 10.09 5.99 -12.35
C MET A 63 8.74 5.90 -13.06
N SER A 64 8.57 4.90 -13.92
CA SER A 64 7.27 4.67 -14.52
C SER A 64 6.32 4.05 -13.48
N ALA A 65 5.01 4.28 -13.63
CA ALA A 65 4.02 3.62 -12.77
C ALA A 65 4.09 2.09 -12.87
N HIS A 66 4.57 1.55 -14.01
CA HIS A 66 4.77 0.12 -14.19
C HIS A 66 5.91 -0.42 -13.32
N ASP A 67 7.08 0.22 -13.38
CA ASP A 67 8.25 -0.22 -12.61
C ASP A 67 8.02 -0.05 -11.11
N PHE A 68 7.34 1.03 -10.72
CA PHE A 68 6.93 1.25 -9.33
C PHE A 68 6.07 0.09 -8.82
N ARG A 69 5.06 -0.33 -9.59
CA ARG A 69 4.21 -1.48 -9.23
C ARG A 69 5.02 -2.76 -9.11
N GLN A 70 5.95 -3.03 -10.02
CA GLN A 70 6.77 -4.24 -9.95
C GLN A 70 7.65 -4.28 -8.69
N LYS A 71 8.27 -3.14 -8.34
CA LYS A 71 9.15 -3.06 -7.16
C LYS A 71 8.41 -3.10 -5.83
N THR A 72 7.23 -2.49 -5.76
CA THR A 72 6.45 -2.41 -4.50
C THR A 72 5.54 -3.60 -4.27
N LYS A 73 5.17 -4.35 -5.33
CA LYS A 73 4.26 -5.50 -5.24
C LYS A 73 4.64 -6.52 -4.14
N PRO A 74 5.90 -6.98 -4.02
CA PRO A 74 6.26 -7.94 -2.97
C PRO A 74 6.00 -7.43 -1.56
N VAL A 75 6.21 -6.13 -1.33
CA VAL A 75 5.95 -5.49 -0.04
C VAL A 75 4.44 -5.38 0.22
N ILE A 76 3.69 -4.91 -0.77
CA ILE A 76 2.22 -4.79 -0.66
C ILE A 76 1.58 -6.18 -0.42
N GLN A 77 2.11 -7.24 -1.03
CA GLN A 77 1.63 -8.61 -0.89
C GLN A 77 1.68 -9.13 0.55
N ILE A 78 2.64 -8.68 1.36
CA ILE A 78 2.73 -9.05 2.78
C ILE A 78 1.51 -8.57 3.56
N HIS A 79 0.85 -7.52 3.09
CA HIS A 79 -0.30 -6.87 3.74
C HIS A 79 -1.64 -7.23 3.08
N TRP A 80 -1.68 -8.18 2.14
CA TRP A 80 -2.90 -8.54 1.43
C TRP A 80 -3.95 -9.24 2.31
N ASP A 81 -3.59 -9.74 3.48
CA ASP A 81 -4.57 -10.24 4.44
C ASP A 81 -5.10 -9.13 5.37
N LYS A 82 -4.58 -7.90 5.26
CA LYS A 82 -4.96 -6.73 6.08
C LYS A 82 -5.59 -5.60 5.29
N LEU A 83 -5.14 -5.38 4.06
CA LEU A 83 -5.47 -4.21 3.25
C LEU A 83 -5.77 -4.58 1.79
N ARG A 84 -6.59 -3.75 1.13
CA ARG A 84 -6.83 -3.81 -0.31
C ARG A 84 -6.41 -2.52 -0.98
N VAL A 85 -5.55 -2.63 -1.99
CA VAL A 85 -5.23 -1.53 -2.88
C VAL A 85 -6.38 -1.33 -3.85
N THR A 86 -6.94 -0.12 -3.89
CA THR A 86 -8.03 0.25 -4.79
C THR A 86 -7.55 1.05 -5.99
N ASP A 87 -6.53 1.87 -5.80
CA ASP A 87 -6.02 2.74 -6.84
C ASP A 87 -4.55 3.11 -6.61
N LEU A 88 -3.87 3.44 -7.71
CA LEU A 88 -2.52 4.02 -7.70
C LEU A 88 -2.43 5.11 -8.76
N THR A 89 -2.33 6.36 -8.31
CA THR A 89 -2.32 7.56 -9.15
C THR A 89 -1.09 8.43 -8.89
N LEU A 90 -0.81 9.36 -9.81
CA LEU A 90 0.19 10.39 -9.58
C LEU A 90 -0.36 11.44 -8.60
N ALA A 91 0.40 11.72 -7.55
CA ALA A 91 0.13 12.82 -6.65
C ALA A 91 0.84 14.07 -7.19
N GLY A 92 0.05 15.05 -7.63
CA GLY A 92 0.52 16.35 -8.11
C GLY A 92 0.98 17.26 -6.98
#